data_AF-A0A7J7G509-F1
#
_entry.id   AF-A0A7J7G509-F1
#
_cell.length_a   1.000
_cell.length_b   1.000
_cell.length_c   1.000
_cell.angle_alpha   90.00
_cell.angle_beta   90.00
_cell.angle_gamma   90.00
#
_symmetry.space_group_name_H-M   'P 1'
#
loop_
_entity.id
_entity.type
_entity.pdbx_description
1 polymer ?
#
loop_
_entity_poly.entity_id
_entity_poly.type
_entity_poly.pdbx_seq_one_letter_code
_entity_poly.pdbx_strand_id
1 'polypeptide(L)'
;MYEALRDLIPDINKSCSDELAAEISTSGDRIGEAAVHIFCDLENSIKGDAAKTPVASGAVHPLTRYVMNYLKYACEYKVTLEQIFQKNKALVPSIKHERESPSHNQTGENSSSSPFSD
;
A
#
# COMPACT_ATOMS: atom_id res chain seq x y z
N MET A 1 -6.70 5.54 -11.45
CA MET A 1 -5.60 6.48 -11.75
C MET A 1 -4.47 5.78 -12.51
N TYR A 2 -3.82 4.77 -11.91
CA TYR A 2 -2.74 4.02 -12.57
C TYR A 2 -3.14 3.47 -13.95
N GLU A 3 -4.26 2.73 -14.04
CA GLU A 3 -4.73 2.14 -15.30
C GLU A 3 -5.01 3.20 -16.37
N ALA A 4 -5.72 4.27 -16.01
CA ALA A 4 -6.01 5.37 -16.93
C ALA A 4 -4.73 6.01 -17.49
N LEU A 5 -3.71 6.22 -16.67
CA LEU A 5 -2.42 6.72 -17.14
C LEU A 5 -1.69 5.70 -18.01
N ARG A 6 -1.60 4.44 -17.56
CA ARG A 6 -1.00 3.33 -18.31
C ARG A 6 -1.59 3.22 -19.72
N ASP A 7 -2.91 3.29 -19.81
CA ASP A 7 -3.64 3.09 -21.06
C ASP A 7 -3.50 4.30 -22.00
N LEU A 8 -3.25 5.50 -21.47
CA LEU A 8 -3.08 6.74 -22.24
C LEU A 8 -1.62 7.04 -22.65
N ILE A 9 -0.63 6.48 -21.94
CA ILE A 9 0.80 6.66 -22.25
C ILE A 9 1.15 6.46 -23.74
N PRO A 10 0.64 5.42 -24.44
CA PRO A 10 0.95 5.22 -25.86
C PRO A 10 0.53 6.38 -26.76
N ASP A 11 -0.56 7.06 -26.43
CA ASP A 11 -1.07 8.19 -27.22
C ASP A 11 -0.38 9.50 -26.82
N ILE A 12 -0.07 9.68 -25.54
CA ILE A 12 0.79 10.78 -25.06
C ILE A 12 2.14 10.75 -25.76
N ASN A 13 2.78 9.59 -25.88
CA ASN A 13 4.08 9.43 -26.54
C ASN A 13 4.04 9.79 -28.04
N LYS A 14 2.86 9.80 -28.67
CA LYS A 14 2.69 10.19 -30.09
C LYS A 14 2.38 11.67 -30.27
N SER A 15 1.71 12.28 -29.30
CA SER A 15 1.08 13.61 -29.45
C SER A 15 1.70 14.70 -28.59
N CYS A 16 2.49 14.35 -27.57
CA CYS A 16 3.14 15.29 -26.66
C CYS A 16 4.65 15.42 -26.92
N SER A 17 5.27 16.44 -26.34
CA SER A 17 6.73 16.54 -26.32
C SER A 17 7.34 15.43 -25.45
N ASP A 18 8.58 15.03 -25.78
CA ASP A 18 9.31 13.98 -25.04
C ASP A 18 9.41 14.29 -23.54
N GLU A 19 9.61 15.56 -23.17
CA GLU A 19 9.66 16.01 -21.78
C GLU A 19 8.34 15.78 -21.05
N LEU A 20 7.22 16.18 -21.65
CA LEU A 20 5.90 15.99 -21.05
C LEU A 20 5.53 14.51 -20.97
N ALA A 21 5.86 13.74 -22.00
CA ALA A 21 5.66 12.29 -22.02
C ALA A 21 6.45 11.59 -20.91
N ALA A 22 7.71 11.97 -20.69
CA ALA A 22 8.56 11.45 -19.62
C ALA A 22 8.02 11.79 -18.22
N GLU A 23 7.55 13.03 -18.01
CA GLU A 23 6.97 13.45 -16.73
C GLU A 23 5.69 12.67 -16.40
N ILE A 24 4.82 12.45 -17.40
CA ILE A 24 3.59 11.68 -17.21
C ILE A 24 3.92 10.20 -16.93
N SER A 25 4.88 9.62 -17.64
CA SER A 25 5.34 8.25 -17.38
C SER A 25 5.88 8.12 -15.95
N THR A 26 6.70 9.08 -15.51
CA THR A 26 7.26 9.10 -14.15
C THR A 26 6.16 9.23 -13.09
N SER A 27 5.13 10.04 -13.35
CA SER A 27 3.98 10.16 -12.47
C SER A 27 3.19 8.85 -12.35
N GLY A 28 3.00 8.14 -13.46
CA GLY A 28 2.39 6.81 -13.48
C GLY A 28 3.20 5.80 -12.64
N ASP A 29 4.51 5.86 -12.72
CA ASP A 29 5.41 4.99 -11.96
C ASP A 29 5.29 5.25 -10.46
N ARG A 30 5.35 6.51 -10.04
CA ARG A 30 5.17 6.93 -8.64
C ARG A 30 3.80 6.52 -8.07
N ILE A 31 2.74 6.54 -8.88
CA ILE A 31 1.42 6.04 -8.45
C ILE A 31 1.45 4.52 -8.22
N GLY A 32 2.14 3.77 -9.09
CA GLY A 32 2.37 2.34 -8.91
C GLY A 32 3.18 2.05 -7.64
N GLU A 33 4.26 2.79 -7.41
CA GLU A 33 5.07 2.69 -6.20
C GLU A 33 4.24 2.97 -4.94
N ALA A 34 3.45 4.05 -4.93
CA ALA A 34 2.57 4.39 -3.82
C ALA A 34 1.59 3.26 -3.48
N ALA A 35 1.07 2.55 -4.50
CA ALA A 35 0.23 1.37 -4.27
C ALA A 35 1.00 0.26 -3.52
N VAL A 36 2.27 0.00 -3.87
CA VAL A 36 3.12 -0.96 -3.15
C VAL A 36 3.31 -0.54 -1.69
N HIS A 37 3.62 0.75 -1.44
CA HIS A 37 3.76 1.29 -0.09
C HIS A 37 2.49 1.10 0.75
N ILE A 38 1.30 1.37 0.17
CA ILE A 38 0.01 1.17 0.85
C ILE A 38 -0.16 -0.28 1.33
N PHE A 39 0.20 -1.27 0.50
CA PHE A 39 0.11 -2.68 0.90
C PHE A 39 1.13 -3.04 1.99
N CYS A 40 2.36 -2.50 1.92
CA CYS A 40 3.35 -2.68 2.98
C CYS A 40 2.93 -2.00 4.30
N ASP A 41 2.28 -0.85 4.24
CA ASP A 41 1.74 -0.16 5.41
C ASP A 41 0.56 -0.92 6.02
N LEU A 42 -0.33 -1.44 5.17
CA LEU A 42 -1.42 -2.32 5.59
C LEU A 42 -0.91 -3.57 6.31
N GLU A 43 0.08 -4.26 5.74
CA GLU A 43 0.70 -5.45 6.35
C GLU A 43 1.23 -5.13 7.76
N ASN A 44 1.97 -4.03 7.89
CA ASN A 44 2.58 -3.64 9.16
C ASN A 44 1.56 -3.14 10.18
N SER A 45 0.51 -2.45 9.74
CA SER A 45 -0.59 -2.02 10.60
C SER A 45 -1.35 -3.22 11.17
N ILE A 46 -1.63 -4.24 10.34
CA ILE A 46 -2.28 -5.47 10.79
C ILE A 46 -1.42 -6.20 11.82
N LYS A 47 -0.11 -6.35 11.56
CA LYS A 47 0.82 -6.98 12.50
C LYS A 47 0.87 -6.24 13.85
N GLY A 48 0.84 -4.91 13.83
CA GLY A 48 0.91 -4.07 15.02
C GLY A 48 -0.39 -4.03 15.85
N ASP A 49 -1.55 -4.23 15.23
CA ASP A 49 -2.86 -4.08 15.87
C ASP A 49 -3.46 -5.44 16.34
N ALA A 50 -3.25 -6.51 15.58
CA ALA A 50 -3.80 -7.84 15.89
C ALA A 50 -3.39 -8.41 17.26
N ALA A 51 -2.29 -7.92 17.85
CA ALA A 51 -1.80 -8.36 19.16
C ALA A 51 -2.44 -7.63 20.35
N LYS A 52 -3.20 -6.55 20.13
CA LYS A 52 -3.56 -5.60 21.19
C LYS A 52 -4.97 -5.78 21.76
N THR A 53 -5.89 -6.39 21.00
CA THR A 53 -7.32 -6.39 21.37
C THR A 53 -7.89 -7.81 21.40
N PRO A 54 -7.94 -8.47 22.57
CA PRO A 54 -8.56 -9.79 22.69
C PRO A 54 -10.09 -9.68 22.50
N VAL A 55 -10.67 -10.65 21.79
CA VAL A 55 -12.11 -10.75 21.57
C VAL A 55 -12.74 -11.82 22.46
N ALA A 56 -13.89 -11.49 23.05
CA ALA A 56 -14.62 -12.42 23.91
C ALA A 56 -15.06 -13.67 23.13
N SER A 57 -14.98 -14.82 23.81
CA SER A 57 -15.56 -16.09 23.35
C SER A 57 -15.07 -16.61 21.97
N GLY A 58 -13.92 -16.16 21.49
CA GLY A 58 -13.36 -16.61 20.20
C GLY A 58 -14.08 -16.06 18.97
N ALA A 59 -14.80 -14.94 19.10
CA ALA A 59 -15.43 -14.26 17.96
C ALA A 59 -14.40 -13.78 16.91
N VAL A 60 -14.85 -13.47 15.70
CA VAL A 60 -13.98 -12.88 14.67
C VAL A 60 -13.57 -11.47 15.08
N HIS A 61 -12.27 -11.18 15.03
CA HIS A 61 -11.73 -9.86 15.36
C HIS A 61 -12.26 -8.78 14.40
N PRO A 62 -12.68 -7.59 14.91
CA PRO A 62 -13.13 -6.48 14.05
C PRO A 62 -12.15 -6.13 12.93
N LEU A 63 -10.85 -6.06 13.25
CA LEU A 63 -9.77 -5.90 12.28
C LEU A 63 -9.83 -6.94 11.16
N THR A 64 -10.06 -8.22 11.46
CA THR A 64 -10.17 -9.27 10.45
C THR A 64 -11.33 -8.99 9.51
N ARG A 65 -12.50 -8.63 10.03
CA ARG A 65 -13.68 -8.27 9.21
C ARG A 65 -13.37 -7.08 8.31
N TYR A 66 -12.73 -6.04 8.86
CA TYR A 66 -12.34 -4.85 8.13
C TYR A 66 -11.38 -5.22 7.00
N VAL A 67 -10.24 -5.83 7.29
CA VAL A 67 -9.22 -6.23 6.31
C VAL A 67 -9.84 -7.06 5.19
N MET A 68 -10.67 -8.06 5.52
CA MET A 68 -11.32 -8.89 4.51
C MET A 68 -12.27 -8.11 3.61
N ASN A 69 -12.96 -7.09 4.14
CA ASN A 69 -13.80 -6.21 3.32
C ASN A 69 -12.97 -5.42 2.30
N TYR A 70 -11.77 -4.93 2.67
CA TYR A 70 -10.88 -4.22 1.73
C TYR A 70 -10.20 -5.15 0.74
N LEU A 71 -9.77 -6.34 1.17
CA LEU A 71 -9.18 -7.33 0.27
C LEU A 71 -10.15 -7.75 -0.83
N LYS A 72 -11.45 -7.83 -0.54
CA LYS A 72 -12.47 -8.08 -1.57
C LYS A 72 -12.39 -7.07 -2.71
N TYR A 73 -12.30 -5.77 -2.40
CA TYR A 73 -12.18 -4.72 -3.41
C TYR A 73 -10.82 -4.76 -4.11
N ALA A 74 -9.73 -5.04 -3.39
CA ALA A 74 -8.41 -5.18 -3.98
C ALA A 74 -8.36 -6.31 -5.04
N CYS A 75 -9.09 -7.40 -4.82
CA CYS A 75 -9.17 -8.51 -5.77
C CYS A 75 -9.79 -8.13 -7.13
N GLU A 76 -10.64 -7.10 -7.19
CA GLU A 76 -11.18 -6.59 -8.46
C GLU A 76 -10.07 -6.02 -9.36
N TYR A 77 -8.97 -5.55 -8.76
CA TYR A 77 -7.81 -5.00 -9.45
C TYR A 77 -6.63 -5.98 -9.54
N LYS A 78 -6.87 -7.29 -9.35
CA LYS A 78 -5.81 -8.31 -9.28
C LYS A 78 -4.77 -8.18 -10.40
N VAL A 79 -5.22 -8.11 -11.66
CA VAL A 79 -4.33 -8.05 -12.83
C VAL A 79 -3.44 -6.80 -12.79
N THR A 80 -4.03 -5.66 -12.43
CA THR A 80 -3.30 -4.39 -12.32
C THR A 80 -2.32 -4.39 -11.15
N LEU A 81 -2.72 -4.97 -10.01
CA LEU A 81 -1.81 -5.15 -8.87
C LEU A 81 -0.65 -6.08 -9.23
N GLU A 82 -0.89 -7.19 -9.92
CA GLU A 82 0.19 -8.09 -10.40
C GLU A 82 1.20 -7.34 -11.27
N GLN A 83 0.74 -6.48 -12.17
CA GLN A 83 1.61 -5.63 -13.00
C GLN A 83 2.42 -4.66 -12.15
N ILE A 84 1.77 -3.96 -11.21
CA ILE A 84 2.42 -3.01 -10.32
C ILE A 84 3.50 -3.72 -9.49
N PHE A 85 3.18 -4.84 -8.84
CA PHE A 85 4.14 -5.59 -8.02
C PHE A 85 5.27 -6.19 -8.86
N GLN A 86 5.00 -6.64 -10.08
CA GLN A 86 6.03 -7.14 -10.99
C GLN A 86 7.01 -6.03 -11.40
N LYS A 87 6.50 -4.82 -11.70
CA LYS A 87 7.32 -3.65 -12.04
C LYS A 87 8.17 -3.19 -10.85
N ASN A 88 7.63 -3.30 -9.65
CA ASN A 88 8.22 -2.76 -8.42
C ASN A 88 8.86 -3.82 -7.50
N LYS A 89 9.28 -4.97 -8.04
CA LYS A 89 9.84 -6.08 -7.24
C LYS A 89 10.99 -5.68 -6.32
N ALA A 90 11.83 -4.74 -6.76
CA ALA A 90 12.98 -4.28 -6.00
C ALA A 90 12.60 -3.35 -4.83
N LEU A 91 11.39 -2.79 -4.81
CA LEU A 91 10.97 -1.85 -3.76
C LEU A 91 10.53 -2.55 -2.49
N VAL A 92 9.90 -3.74 -2.60
CA VAL A 92 9.35 -4.46 -1.44
C VAL A 92 10.42 -4.79 -0.39
N PRO A 93 11.62 -5.29 -0.74
CA PRO A 93 12.70 -5.48 0.24
C PRO A 93 13.21 -4.18 0.84
N SER A 94 13.34 -3.12 0.03
CA SER A 94 13.85 -1.81 0.47
C SER A 94 12.94 -1.15 1.51
N ILE A 95 11.62 -1.22 1.31
CA ILE A 95 10.62 -0.68 2.25
C ILE A 95 10.69 -1.38 3.62
N LYS A 96 11.01 -2.68 3.63
CA LYS A 96 11.17 -3.45 4.87
C LYS A 96 12.42 -3.00 5.65
N HIS A 97 13.54 -2.80 4.95
CA HIS A 97 14.79 -2.36 5.57
C HIS A 97 14.74 -0.93 6.13
N GLU A 98 14.04 0.00 5.48
CA GLU A 98 13.88 1.36 6.00
C GLU A 98 13.16 1.41 7.35
N ARG A 99 12.24 0.46 7.60
CA ARG A 99 11.41 0.44 8.82
C ARG A 99 11.94 -0.44 9.95
N GLU A 100 12.97 -1.26 9.71
CA GLU A 100 13.62 -2.09 10.75
C GLU A 100 14.85 -1.42 11.41
N SER A 101 15.18 -0.19 11.03
CA SER A 101 16.25 0.58 11.69
C SER A 101 15.88 0.89 13.16
N PRO A 102 16.73 0.55 14.15
CA PRO A 102 16.36 0.63 15.56
C PRO A 102 16.43 2.08 16.07
N SER A 103 15.28 2.69 16.35
CA SER A 103 15.19 3.91 17.18
C SER A 103 14.62 3.60 18.55
N HIS A 104 15.51 3.74 19.54
CA HIS A 104 15.33 4.20 20.92
C HIS A 104 14.01 3.88 21.64
N ASN A 105 14.13 3.10 22.72
CA ASN A 105 13.17 3.01 23.81
C ASN A 105 12.74 4.41 24.28
N GLN A 106 11.48 4.76 24.05
CA GLN A 106 10.79 5.75 24.87
C GLN A 106 9.46 5.16 25.32
N THR A 107 9.46 4.79 26.59
CA THR A 107 8.27 4.66 27.44
C THR A 107 7.52 5.99 27.36
N GLY A 108 6.34 5.97 26.76
CA GLY A 108 5.50 7.15 26.63
C GLY A 108 4.21 6.76 25.99
N GLU A 109 3.11 6.99 26.69
CA GLU A 109 1.74 6.71 26.31
C GLU A 109 1.40 7.37 24.97
N ASN A 110 1.64 6.67 23.87
CA ASN A 110 1.12 7.06 22.56
C ASN A 110 -0.29 6.52 22.46
N SER A 111 -1.26 7.36 22.83
CA SER A 111 -2.59 7.36 22.25
C SER A 111 -2.49 7.69 20.76
N SER A 112 -1.87 6.80 19.97
CA SER A 112 -2.20 6.72 18.55
C SER A 112 -3.58 6.08 18.53
N SER A 113 -4.62 6.90 18.34
CA SER A 113 -5.93 6.36 17.98
C SER A 113 -5.72 5.51 16.74
N SER A 114 -5.64 4.19 16.92
CA SER A 114 -5.74 3.28 15.80
C SER A 114 -7.06 3.64 15.14
N PRO A 115 -7.13 3.83 13.82
CA PRO A 115 -8.42 3.98 13.14
C PRO A 115 -9.31 2.74 13.33
N PHE A 116 -8.80 1.71 14.01
CA PHE A 116 -9.47 0.46 14.36
C PHE A 116 -9.80 0.31 15.85
N SER A 117 -9.49 1.31 16.69
CA SER A 117 -9.91 1.34 18.11
C SER A 117 -11.18 2.19 18.24
N ASP A 118 -12.29 1.56 18.61
CA ASP A 118 -13.56 2.21 18.98
C ASP A 118 -13.45 2.94 20.34
#